data_AF-A0A7R9VTI7-F1
#
_entry.id   AF-A0A7R9VTI7-F1
#
_cell.length_a   1.000
_cell.length_b   1.000
_cell.length_c   1.000
_cell.angle_alpha   90.00
_cell.angle_beta   90.00
_cell.angle_gamma   90.00
#
_symmetry.space_group_name_H-M   'P 1'
#
loop_
_entity.id
_entity.type
_entity.pdbx_description
1 polymer ?
#
loop_
_entity_poly.entity_id
_entity_poly.type
_entity_poly.pdbx_seq_one_letter_code
_entity_poly.pdbx_strand_id
1 'polypeptide(L)'
;AEVCAAGKATWAIKSKVAVLLAAVVRQQGAPAYTQLLPQLLNNADSHALQAELACMVLHFLSEDLREFDTMSNESKRAFLHALTASVGDVFPFLCRQLEQQYAMLVSARARGAASDATPHANVVNSALAALSIWAEWAPMALITPRQAG
;
A
#
# COMPACT_ATOMS: atom_id res chain seq x y z
N ALA A 1 -8.98 28.42 -4.51
CA ALA A 1 -9.89 27.36 -5.00
C ALA A 1 -9.19 26.40 -5.96
N GLU A 2 -8.36 26.91 -6.88
CA GLU A 2 -7.64 26.12 -7.91
C GLU A 2 -6.67 25.06 -7.35
N VAL A 3 -5.90 25.39 -6.31
CA VAL A 3 -4.96 24.44 -5.65
C VAL A 3 -5.68 23.24 -5.03
N CYS A 4 -6.87 23.46 -4.45
CA CYS A 4 -7.68 22.38 -3.89
C CYS A 4 -8.30 21.50 -4.99
N ALA A 5 -8.62 22.06 -6.16
CA ALA A 5 -9.13 21.32 -7.30
C ALA A 5 -8.02 20.48 -7.95
N ALA A 6 -6.82 21.03 -8.10
CA ALA A 6 -5.64 20.32 -8.61
C ALA A 6 -5.24 19.16 -7.69
N GLY A 7 -5.17 19.38 -6.36
CA GLY A 7 -4.89 18.33 -5.39
C GLY A 7 -5.92 17.19 -5.40
N LYS A 8 -7.21 17.52 -5.55
CA LYS A 8 -8.30 16.54 -5.70
C LYS A 8 -8.18 15.75 -7.02
N ALA A 9 -7.83 16.41 -8.12
CA ALA A 9 -7.62 15.75 -9.41
C ALA A 9 -6.42 14.78 -9.36
N THR A 10 -5.30 15.20 -8.76
CA THR A 10 -4.14 14.33 -8.57
C THR A 10 -4.48 13.13 -7.69
N TRP A 11 -5.22 13.31 -6.60
CA TRP A 11 -5.71 12.19 -5.79
C TRP A 11 -6.61 11.25 -6.59
N ALA A 12 -7.59 11.80 -7.32
CA ALA A 12 -8.54 10.99 -8.10
C ALA A 12 -7.83 10.13 -9.17
N ILE A 13 -6.79 10.67 -9.81
CA ILE A 13 -5.97 9.93 -10.77
C ILE A 13 -5.19 8.82 -10.06
N LYS A 14 -4.47 9.13 -8.97
CA LYS A 14 -3.71 8.14 -8.19
C LYS A 14 -4.60 6.98 -7.71
N SER A 15 -5.77 7.30 -7.16
CA SER A 15 -6.75 6.30 -6.73
C SER A 15 -7.22 5.43 -7.88
N LYS A 16 -7.58 6.02 -9.03
CA LYS A 16 -7.98 5.24 -10.21
C LYS A 16 -6.86 4.35 -10.73
N VAL A 17 -5.62 4.84 -10.78
CA VAL A 17 -4.46 4.04 -11.20
C VAL A 17 -4.25 2.87 -10.25
N ALA A 18 -4.31 3.10 -8.94
CA ALA A 18 -4.11 2.06 -7.94
C ALA A 18 -5.21 1.00 -7.99
N VAL A 19 -6.48 1.41 -8.13
CA VAL A 19 -7.63 0.52 -8.32
C VAL A 19 -7.49 -0.31 -9.60
N LEU A 20 -7.11 0.31 -10.73
CA LEU A 20 -6.91 -0.40 -11.99
C LEU A 20 -5.79 -1.42 -11.89
N LEU A 21 -4.66 -1.05 -11.27
CA LEU A 21 -3.54 -1.97 -11.10
C LEU A 21 -3.93 -3.15 -10.22
N ALA A 22 -4.62 -2.89 -9.10
CA ALA A 22 -5.14 -3.94 -8.23
C ALA A 22 -6.11 -4.87 -8.99
N ALA A 23 -7.02 -4.31 -9.79
CA ALA A 23 -7.95 -5.10 -10.60
C ALA A 23 -7.24 -5.99 -11.62
N VAL A 24 -6.25 -5.46 -12.34
CA VAL A 24 -5.45 -6.22 -13.32
C VAL A 24 -4.68 -7.35 -12.62
N VAL A 25 -4.06 -7.06 -11.48
CA VAL A 25 -3.30 -8.07 -10.71
C VAL A 25 -4.22 -9.18 -10.20
N ARG A 26 -5.40 -8.84 -9.67
CA ARG A 26 -6.39 -9.83 -9.26
C ARG A 26 -6.86 -10.67 -10.44
N GLN A 27 -7.15 -10.05 -11.59
CA GLN A 27 -7.55 -10.77 -12.80
C GLN A 27 -6.47 -11.77 -13.29
N GLN A 28 -5.20 -11.39 -13.20
CA GLN A 28 -4.06 -12.23 -13.60
C GLN A 28 -3.66 -13.25 -12.51
N GLY A 29 -4.07 -13.03 -11.26
CA GLY A 29 -3.84 -13.92 -10.14
C GLY A 29 -2.42 -13.87 -9.56
N ALA A 30 -2.04 -14.96 -8.88
CA ALA A 30 -0.80 -15.06 -8.10
C ALA A 30 0.50 -14.75 -8.88
N PRO A 31 0.67 -15.14 -10.16
CA PRO A 31 1.90 -14.86 -10.91
C PRO A 31 2.16 -13.37 -11.07
N ALA A 32 1.13 -12.60 -11.46
CA ALA A 32 1.23 -11.15 -11.61
C ALA A 32 1.51 -10.46 -10.27
N TYR A 33 0.87 -10.93 -9.19
CA TYR A 33 1.13 -10.41 -7.85
C TYR A 33 2.59 -10.60 -7.42
N THR A 34 3.12 -11.82 -7.59
CA THR A 34 4.47 -12.19 -7.19
C THR A 34 5.53 -11.39 -7.98
N GLN A 35 5.23 -11.01 -9.22
CA GLN A 35 6.10 -10.14 -10.02
C GLN A 35 5.99 -8.66 -9.64
N LEU A 36 4.78 -8.19 -9.32
CA LEU A 36 4.53 -6.79 -9.00
C LEU A 36 5.07 -6.41 -7.63
N LEU A 37 4.88 -7.27 -6.63
CA LEU A 37 5.16 -6.94 -5.23
C LEU A 37 6.61 -6.43 -5.02
N PRO A 38 7.67 -7.13 -5.47
CA PRO A 38 9.04 -6.64 -5.31
C PRO A 38 9.27 -5.28 -5.97
N GLN A 39 8.60 -5.01 -7.10
CA GLN A 39 8.70 -3.72 -7.79
C GLN A 39 8.07 -2.60 -6.96
N LEU A 40 6.92 -2.85 -6.31
CA LEU A 40 6.30 -1.86 -5.43
C LEU A 40 7.19 -1.56 -4.22
N LEU A 41 7.72 -2.60 -3.57
CA LEU A 41 8.54 -2.45 -2.37
C LEU A 41 9.86 -1.73 -2.67
N ASN A 42 10.56 -2.11 -3.73
CA ASN A 42 11.88 -1.53 -4.07
C ASN A 42 11.79 -0.09 -4.59
N ASN A 43 10.69 0.27 -5.27
CA ASN A 43 10.54 1.60 -5.86
C ASN A 43 10.02 2.64 -4.86
N ALA A 44 9.43 2.21 -3.74
CA ALA A 44 8.87 3.12 -2.73
C ALA A 44 9.90 4.09 -2.14
N ASP A 45 11.17 3.68 -2.02
CA ASP A 45 12.22 4.50 -1.42
C ASP A 45 12.73 5.62 -2.35
N SER A 46 12.36 5.62 -3.63
CA SER A 46 12.87 6.60 -4.59
C SER A 46 12.21 7.97 -4.49
N HIS A 47 10.91 8.03 -4.20
CA HIS A 47 10.14 9.28 -4.17
C HIS A 47 8.85 9.11 -3.36
N ALA A 48 8.43 10.17 -2.65
CA ALA A 48 7.20 10.16 -1.85
C ALA A 48 5.96 9.75 -2.66
N LEU A 49 5.87 10.17 -3.92
CA LEU A 49 4.79 9.73 -4.83
C LEU A 49 4.78 8.22 -5.08
N GLN A 50 5.95 7.60 -5.23
CA GLN A 50 6.05 6.15 -5.46
C GLN A 50 5.72 5.38 -4.19
N ALA A 51 6.18 5.85 -3.03
CA ALA A 51 5.77 5.30 -1.73
C ALA A 51 4.25 5.39 -1.54
N GLU A 52 3.65 6.54 -1.87
CA GLU A 52 2.20 6.73 -1.78
C GLU A 52 1.44 5.74 -2.68
N LEU A 53 1.85 5.63 -3.94
CA LEU A 53 1.24 4.71 -4.90
C LEU A 53 1.41 3.25 -4.47
N ALA A 54 2.58 2.86 -3.96
CA ALA A 54 2.80 1.52 -3.43
C ALA A 54 1.83 1.21 -2.28
N CYS A 55 1.67 2.13 -1.32
CA CYS A 55 0.72 1.96 -0.22
C CYS A 55 -0.73 1.89 -0.73
N MET A 56 -1.13 2.75 -1.66
CA MET A 56 -2.48 2.74 -2.24
C MET A 56 -2.76 1.43 -2.98
N VAL A 57 -1.82 0.94 -3.80
CA VAL A 57 -1.98 -0.32 -4.52
C VAL A 57 -2.10 -1.49 -3.55
N LEU A 58 -1.26 -1.54 -2.51
CA LEU A 58 -1.34 -2.59 -1.48
C LEU A 58 -2.66 -2.54 -0.70
N HIS A 59 -3.16 -1.34 -0.39
CA HIS A 59 -4.47 -1.15 0.22
C HIS A 59 -5.57 -1.73 -0.67
N PHE A 60 -5.70 -1.22 -1.90
CA PHE A 60 -6.74 -1.66 -2.83
C PHE A 60 -6.61 -3.14 -3.12
N LEU A 61 -5.41 -3.69 -3.32
CA LEU A 61 -5.23 -5.12 -3.59
C LEU A 61 -5.87 -6.01 -2.51
N SER A 62 -5.79 -5.57 -1.24
CA SER A 62 -6.25 -6.29 -0.06
C SER A 62 -7.67 -5.93 0.41
N GLU A 63 -8.28 -4.86 -0.09
CA GLU A 63 -9.55 -4.31 0.41
C GLU A 63 -10.72 -5.29 0.27
N ASP A 64 -10.82 -5.99 -0.86
CA ASP A 64 -11.90 -6.94 -1.10
C ASP A 64 -11.37 -8.28 -1.61
N LEU A 65 -11.02 -9.15 -0.65
CA LEU A 65 -10.69 -10.55 -0.91
C LEU A 65 -11.93 -11.43 -1.19
N ARG A 66 -13.13 -10.82 -1.18
CA ARG A 66 -14.42 -11.50 -1.36
C ARG A 66 -14.94 -11.36 -2.79
N GLU A 67 -14.71 -10.23 -3.45
CA GLU A 67 -15.10 -9.99 -4.85
C GLU A 67 -14.10 -10.64 -5.81
N PHE A 68 -14.22 -11.96 -5.97
CA PHE A 68 -13.50 -12.74 -6.99
C PHE A 68 -14.47 -13.50 -7.88
N ASP A 69 -15.60 -12.89 -8.25
CA ASP A 69 -16.67 -13.58 -8.98
C ASP A 69 -16.22 -14.12 -10.35
N THR A 70 -15.11 -13.61 -10.90
CA THR A 70 -14.59 -14.01 -12.21
C THR A 70 -13.42 -14.99 -12.16
N MET A 71 -12.87 -15.29 -10.97
CA MET A 71 -11.73 -16.22 -10.83
C MET A 71 -12.18 -17.64 -10.52
N SER A 72 -11.45 -18.64 -11.04
CA SER A 72 -11.62 -20.01 -10.58
C SER A 72 -11.25 -20.15 -9.10
N ASN A 73 -11.87 -21.09 -8.40
CA ASN A 73 -11.58 -21.36 -6.98
C ASN A 73 -10.09 -21.69 -6.73
N GLU A 74 -9.45 -22.37 -7.68
CA GLU A 74 -8.02 -22.69 -7.59
C GLU A 74 -7.15 -21.43 -7.68
N SER A 75 -7.41 -20.56 -8.67
CA SER A 75 -6.67 -19.30 -8.83
C SER A 75 -6.90 -18.36 -7.64
N LYS A 76 -8.12 -18.31 -7.09
CA LYS A 76 -8.43 -17.57 -5.88
C LYS A 76 -7.60 -18.08 -4.70
N ARG A 77 -7.54 -19.39 -4.48
CA ARG A 77 -6.75 -20.00 -3.41
C ARG A 77 -5.25 -19.70 -3.57
N ALA A 78 -4.73 -19.80 -4.79
CA ALA A 78 -3.33 -19.49 -5.08
C ALA A 78 -3.02 -18.01 -4.80
N PHE A 79 -3.92 -17.09 -5.19
CA PHE A 79 -3.76 -15.66 -4.92
C PHE A 79 -3.79 -15.35 -3.43
N LEU A 80 -4.76 -15.89 -2.69
CA LEU A 80 -4.86 -15.71 -1.23
C LEU A 80 -3.64 -16.28 -0.51
N HIS A 81 -3.10 -17.42 -0.97
CA HIS A 81 -1.87 -17.97 -0.45
C HIS A 81 -0.68 -17.04 -0.69
N ALA A 82 -0.53 -16.50 -1.91
CA ALA A 82 0.53 -15.54 -2.22
C ALA A 82 0.42 -14.26 -1.37
N LEU A 83 -0.80 -13.74 -1.21
CA LEU A 83 -1.07 -12.57 -0.37
C LEU A 83 -0.73 -12.85 1.10
N THR A 84 -1.13 -14.00 1.63
CA THR A 84 -0.81 -14.40 3.02
C THR A 84 0.69 -14.59 3.23
N ALA A 85 1.38 -15.21 2.27
CA ALA A 85 2.83 -15.40 2.33
C ALA A 85 3.59 -14.06 2.34
N SER A 86 3.07 -13.06 1.62
CA SER A 86 3.67 -11.72 1.55
C SER A 86 3.48 -10.86 2.81
N VAL A 87 2.61 -11.25 3.75
CA VAL A 87 2.34 -10.46 4.98
C VAL A 87 3.63 -10.17 5.73
N GLY A 88 4.55 -11.13 5.80
CA GLY A 88 5.84 -10.98 6.48
C GLY A 88 6.74 -9.90 5.87
N ASP A 89 6.57 -9.59 4.58
CA ASP A 89 7.33 -8.56 3.89
C ASP A 89 6.57 -7.23 3.84
N VAL A 90 5.27 -7.29 3.55
CA VAL A 90 4.42 -6.11 3.35
C VAL A 90 4.16 -5.37 4.65
N PHE A 91 3.87 -6.09 5.74
CA PHE A 91 3.52 -5.44 7.01
C PHE A 91 4.70 -4.62 7.57
N PRO A 92 5.93 -5.17 7.69
CA PRO A 92 7.07 -4.38 8.13
C PRO A 92 7.44 -3.26 7.16
N PHE A 93 7.22 -3.45 5.86
CA PHE A 93 7.39 -2.38 4.87
C PHE A 93 6.45 -1.21 5.13
N LEU A 94 5.15 -1.47 5.32
CA LEU A 94 4.17 -0.42 5.60
C LEU A 94 4.47 0.33 6.91
N CYS A 95 4.89 -0.38 7.96
CA CYS A 95 5.36 0.23 9.21
C CYS A 95 6.58 1.13 8.98
N ARG A 96 7.61 0.66 8.26
CA ARG A 96 8.79 1.49 7.95
C ARG A 96 8.42 2.74 7.16
N GLN A 97 7.58 2.62 6.12
CA GLN A 97 7.14 3.77 5.35
C GLN A 97 6.38 4.76 6.23
N LEU A 98 5.51 4.28 7.11
CA LEU A 98 4.80 5.14 8.06
C LEU A 98 5.78 5.92 8.95
N GLU A 99 6.72 5.24 9.60
CA GLU A 99 7.69 5.84 10.52
C GLU A 99 8.59 6.87 9.82
N GLN A 100 9.19 6.49 8.69
CA GLN A 100 10.11 7.36 7.94
C GLN A 100 9.41 8.61 7.41
N GLN A 101 8.23 8.44 6.80
CA GLN A 101 7.49 9.54 6.20
C GLN A 101 6.89 10.46 7.27
N TYR A 102 6.50 9.91 8.43
CA TYR A 102 6.08 10.72 9.57
C TYR A 102 7.24 11.55 10.14
N ALA A 103 8.43 10.97 10.30
CA ALA A 103 9.61 11.72 10.74
C ALA A 103 9.94 12.87 9.77
N MET A 104 9.91 12.60 8.47
CA MET A 104 10.12 13.64 7.44
C MET A 104 9.05 14.73 7.51
N LEU A 105 7.77 14.36 7.66
CA LEU A 105 6.64 15.28 7.83
C LEU A 105 6.85 16.22 9.03
N VAL A 106 7.20 15.66 10.20
CA VAL A 106 7.44 16.46 11.42
C VAL A 106 8.61 17.42 11.20
N SER A 107 9.69 16.96 10.58
CA SER A 107 10.85 17.81 10.27
C SER A 107 10.50 18.95 9.30
N ALA A 108 9.68 18.69 8.28
CA ALA A 108 9.26 19.68 7.30
C ALA A 108 8.34 20.74 7.92
N ARG A 109 7.44 20.32 8.81
CA ARG A 109 6.59 21.23 9.58
C ARG A 109 7.40 22.10 10.53
N ALA A 110 8.40 21.55 11.21
CA ALA A 110 9.29 22.32 12.10
C ALA A 110 10.07 23.42 11.34
N ARG A 111 10.40 23.18 10.07
CA ARG A 111 11.05 24.17 9.18
C ARG A 111 10.08 25.19 8.57
N GLY A 112 8.77 25.07 8.80
CA GLY A 112 7.76 25.94 8.18
C GLY A 112 7.52 25.67 6.69
N ALA A 113 8.08 24.60 6.12
CA ALA A 113 7.97 24.27 4.71
C ALA A 113 6.70 23.45 4.42
N ALA A 114 5.56 24.13 4.33
CA ALA A 114 4.25 23.49 4.14
C ALA A 114 4.11 22.72 2.81
N SER A 115 4.80 23.18 1.74
CA SER A 115 4.85 22.49 0.45
C SER A 115 5.46 21.09 0.56
N ASP A 116 6.51 20.96 1.35
CA ASP A 116 7.32 19.75 1.47
C ASP A 116 6.68 18.76 2.45
N ALA A 117 5.91 19.26 3.41
CA ALA A 117 5.15 18.45 4.35
C ALA A 117 3.98 17.69 3.69
N THR A 118 3.33 18.30 2.69
CA THR A 118 2.13 17.74 2.03
C THR A 118 2.35 16.34 1.43
N PRO A 119 3.39 16.07 0.62
CA PRO A 119 3.61 14.73 0.06
C PRO A 119 3.83 13.68 1.15
N HIS A 120 4.62 13.99 2.20
CA HIS A 120 4.85 13.06 3.31
C HIS A 120 3.56 12.76 4.09
N ALA A 121 2.69 13.75 4.30
CA ALA A 121 1.38 13.54 4.94
C ALA A 121 0.48 12.61 4.12
N ASN A 122 0.52 12.70 2.78
CA ASN A 122 -0.26 11.81 1.92
C ASN A 122 0.24 10.36 2.02
N VAL A 123 1.56 10.13 2.04
CA VAL A 123 2.12 8.79 2.20
C VAL A 123 1.72 8.21 3.56
N VAL A 124 1.81 8.99 4.64
CA VAL A 124 1.39 8.56 5.99
C VAL A 124 -0.08 8.13 6.00
N ASN A 125 -0.98 8.92 5.40
CA ASN A 125 -2.40 8.56 5.33
C ASN A 125 -2.63 7.28 4.52
N SER A 126 -1.97 7.13 3.37
CA SER A 126 -2.09 5.94 2.53
C SER A 126 -1.50 4.69 3.20
N ALA A 127 -0.38 4.84 3.91
CA ALA A 127 0.24 3.74 4.67
C ALA A 127 -0.65 3.30 5.84
N LEU A 128 -1.27 4.23 6.57
CA LEU A 128 -2.25 3.91 7.62
C LEU A 128 -3.48 3.21 7.07
N ALA A 129 -4.02 3.67 5.95
CA ALA A 129 -5.15 3.03 5.29
C ALA A 129 -4.82 1.59 4.84
N ALA A 130 -3.61 1.38 4.29
CA ALA A 130 -3.14 0.05 3.94
C ALA A 130 -2.98 -0.83 5.19
N LEU A 131 -2.30 -0.34 6.23
CA LEU A 131 -2.11 -1.09 7.48
C LEU A 131 -3.42 -1.52 8.12
N SER A 132 -4.44 -0.64 8.11
CA SER A 132 -5.76 -0.96 8.67
C SER A 132 -6.39 -2.18 8.00
N ILE A 133 -6.33 -2.25 6.66
CA ILE A 133 -6.88 -3.38 5.90
C ILE A 133 -6.03 -4.63 6.10
N TRP A 134 -4.70 -4.51 6.02
CA TRP A 134 -3.80 -5.65 6.20
C TRP A 134 -3.92 -6.26 7.60
N ALA A 135 -4.11 -5.44 8.63
CA ALA A 135 -4.31 -5.90 9.99
C ALA A 135 -5.66 -6.62 10.21
N GLU A 136 -6.67 -6.36 9.38
CA GLU A 136 -8.01 -6.95 9.53
C GLU A 136 -8.04 -8.44 9.20
N TRP A 137 -7.32 -8.87 8.16
CA TRP A 137 -7.36 -10.26 7.68
C TRP A 137 -6.06 -11.04 7.89
N ALA A 138 -4.92 -10.37 8.14
CA ALA A 138 -3.64 -11.07 8.25
C ALA A 138 -3.53 -11.87 9.57
N PRO A 139 -2.94 -13.08 9.54
CA PRO A 139 -2.69 -13.85 10.76
C PRO A 139 -1.79 -13.10 11.76
N MET A 140 -2.21 -12.97 13.01
CA MET A 140 -1.45 -12.27 14.06
C MET A 140 -0.02 -12.83 14.26
N ALA A 141 0.18 -14.13 14.01
CA ALA A 141 1.49 -14.78 14.11
C ALA A 141 2.53 -14.23 13.11
N LEU A 142 2.06 -13.68 11.98
CA LEU A 142 2.93 -13.06 10.96
C LEU A 142 3.19 -11.58 11.25
N ILE A 143 2.25 -10.90 11.92
CA ILE A 143 2.37 -9.50 12.33
C ILE A 143 3.28 -9.36 13.56
N THR A 144 3.11 -10.26 14.52
CA THR A 144 3.90 -10.31 15.76
C THR A 144 4.72 -11.59 15.77
N PRO A 145 5.83 -11.66 15.01
CA PRO A 145 6.69 -12.82 15.07
C PRO A 145 7.19 -12.94 16.52
N ARG A 146 6.73 -13.99 17.20
CA ARG A 146 7.15 -14.31 18.57
C ARG A 146 8.67 -14.39 18.55
N GLN A 147 9.34 -13.47 19.25
CA GLN A 147 10.77 -13.55 19.50
C GLN A 147 11.00 -14.84 20.29
N ALA A 148 11.43 -15.90 19.60
CA ALA A 148 11.88 -17.12 20.26
C ALA A 148 13.22 -16.80 20.91
N GLY A 149 13.19 -16.58 22.23
CA GLY A 149 14.37 -16.54 23.09
C GLY A 149 14.87 -17.94 23.41
#